data_AF-A0A387BS82-F1
#
_entry.id   AF-A0A387BS82-F1
#
_cell.length_a   1.000
_cell.length_b   1.000
_cell.length_c   1.000
_cell.angle_alpha   90.00
_cell.angle_beta   90.00
_cell.angle_gamma   90.00
#
_symmetry.space_group_name_H-M   'P 1'
#
loop_
_entity.id
_entity.type
_entity.pdbx_description
1 polymer ?
#
loop_
_entity_poly.entity_id
_entity_poly.type
_entity_poly.pdbx_seq_one_letter_code
_entity_poly.pdbx_strand_id
1 'polypeptide(L)'
;MDDRTWFKVKTGDERGVVGELPSVTDEAVPSDGWWLAAAGHRKADTPSQDFYGRITEEAARQGKGTGKVSTEHLLPTDFDYRRWKAELATLSIESIHQVVREVIARSALDGKLWTAGVPGYTIGAQVRRIEGDSYLAICAEGYYDPNMVAVILHSVPDVNAEDWLPEPGEVLGIKPDLGQIVFSTIIPPRALARLIDDFEDEQASS
;
A
#
# COMPACT_ATOMS: atom_id res chain seq x y z
N MET A 1 17.34 -26.36 -13.49
CA MET A 1 16.52 -27.49 -13.99
C MET A 1 15.46 -27.62 -12.93
N ASP A 2 14.42 -26.79 -13.01
CA ASP A 2 13.69 -26.45 -11.79
C ASP A 2 12.32 -27.05 -11.89
N ASP A 3 12.16 -28.16 -11.16
CA ASP A 3 10.85 -28.65 -10.80
C ASP A 3 10.18 -27.55 -9.98
N ARG A 4 9.08 -26.99 -10.51
CA ARG A 4 8.36 -25.88 -9.88
C ARG A 4 7.10 -26.39 -9.22
N THR A 5 6.82 -25.91 -8.02
CA THR A 5 5.59 -26.26 -7.32
C THR A 5 4.42 -25.41 -7.82
N TRP A 6 3.28 -26.07 -8.07
CA TRP A 6 2.03 -25.44 -8.47
C TRP A 6 0.88 -25.91 -7.59
N PHE A 7 0.05 -24.98 -7.15
CA PHE A 7 -1.15 -25.24 -6.37
C PHE A 7 -2.41 -24.97 -7.18
N LYS A 8 -3.43 -25.82 -6.99
CA LYS A 8 -4.78 -25.58 -7.46
C LYS A 8 -5.54 -24.77 -6.41
N VAL A 9 -6.06 -23.61 -6.78
CA VAL A 9 -6.91 -22.77 -5.93
C VAL A 9 -8.36 -22.91 -6.37
N LYS A 10 -9.28 -23.08 -5.42
CA LYS A 10 -10.71 -23.29 -5.68
C LYS A 10 -11.55 -22.52 -4.66
N THR A 11 -12.42 -21.64 -5.13
CA THR A 11 -13.36 -20.89 -4.28
C THR A 11 -14.72 -20.83 -4.97
N GLY A 12 -15.69 -21.63 -4.52
CA GLY A 12 -16.98 -21.73 -5.20
C GLY A 12 -16.84 -22.18 -6.66
N ASP A 13 -17.27 -21.33 -7.59
CA ASP A 13 -17.12 -21.57 -9.03
C ASP A 13 -15.76 -21.09 -9.59
N GLU A 14 -15.02 -20.30 -8.83
CA GLU A 14 -13.69 -19.79 -9.20
C GLU A 14 -12.63 -20.89 -9.14
N ARG A 15 -11.74 -20.87 -10.12
CA ARG A 15 -10.60 -21.78 -10.27
C ARG A 15 -9.35 -20.94 -10.53
N GLY A 16 -8.27 -21.31 -9.87
CA GLY A 16 -6.97 -20.70 -10.07
C GLY A 16 -5.85 -21.71 -10.05
N VAL A 17 -4.72 -21.33 -10.66
CA VAL A 17 -3.44 -22.01 -10.48
C VAL A 17 -2.45 -20.99 -9.93
N VAL A 18 -1.81 -21.36 -8.83
CA VAL A 18 -0.79 -20.55 -8.17
C VAL A 18 0.56 -21.24 -8.34
N GLY A 19 1.56 -20.52 -8.82
CA GLY A 19 2.90 -21.02 -9.05
C GLY A 19 3.91 -20.35 -8.13
N GLU A 20 4.91 -21.12 -7.73
CA GLU A 20 6.10 -20.59 -7.07
C GLU A 20 6.84 -19.64 -8.02
N LEU A 21 7.11 -18.42 -7.55
CA LEU A 21 7.88 -17.45 -8.31
C LEU A 21 9.33 -17.94 -8.47
N PRO A 22 9.95 -17.71 -9.63
CA PRO A 22 11.41 -17.86 -9.72
C PRO A 22 12.06 -16.86 -8.76
N SER A 23 13.22 -17.20 -8.20
CA SER A 23 14.01 -16.25 -7.41
C SER A 23 14.31 -15.02 -8.28
N VAL A 24 13.60 -13.94 -8.02
CA VAL A 24 13.80 -12.63 -8.64
C VAL A 24 14.76 -11.83 -7.78
N THR A 25 15.69 -11.13 -8.42
CA THR A 25 16.66 -10.25 -7.74
C THR A 25 16.06 -8.88 -7.39
N ASP A 26 14.76 -8.69 -7.63
CA ASP A 26 14.06 -7.44 -7.41
C ASP A 26 13.44 -7.43 -6.01
N GLU A 27 13.99 -6.63 -5.10
CA GLU A 27 13.55 -6.57 -3.69
C GLU A 27 12.07 -6.18 -3.53
N ALA A 28 11.47 -5.53 -4.53
CA ALA A 28 10.05 -5.17 -4.51
C ALA A 28 9.12 -6.36 -4.81
N VAL A 29 9.67 -7.49 -5.26
CA VAL A 29 8.95 -8.73 -5.49
C VAL A 29 9.35 -9.73 -4.42
N PRO A 30 8.40 -10.34 -3.69
CA PRO A 30 8.73 -11.33 -2.67
C PRO A 30 9.54 -12.49 -3.27
N SER A 31 10.74 -12.73 -2.74
CA SER A 31 11.69 -13.74 -3.23
C SER A 31 11.16 -15.18 -3.12
N ASP A 32 10.23 -15.41 -2.20
CA ASP A 32 9.55 -16.69 -1.95
C ASP A 32 8.03 -16.58 -2.17
N GLY A 33 7.64 -15.72 -3.11
CA GLY A 33 6.24 -15.40 -3.39
C GLY A 33 5.52 -16.49 -4.20
N TRP A 34 4.22 -16.57 -3.97
CA TRP A 34 3.31 -17.37 -4.77
C TRP A 34 2.51 -16.45 -5.69
N TRP A 35 2.44 -16.77 -6.99
CA TRP A 35 1.74 -15.96 -7.99
C TRP A 35 0.53 -16.67 -8.58
N LEU A 36 -0.61 -15.98 -8.63
CA LEU A 36 -1.79 -16.47 -9.33
C LEU A 36 -1.58 -16.37 -10.85
N ALA A 37 -1.04 -17.43 -11.43
CA ALA A 37 -0.67 -17.49 -12.84
C ALA A 37 -1.86 -17.55 -13.80
N ALA A 38 -2.95 -18.19 -13.37
CA ALA A 38 -4.17 -18.27 -14.15
C ALA A 38 -5.38 -18.30 -13.22
N ALA A 39 -6.46 -17.65 -13.66
CA ALA A 39 -7.76 -17.68 -13.00
C ALA A 39 -8.88 -17.84 -14.04
N GLY A 40 -10.00 -18.40 -13.61
CA GLY A 40 -11.20 -18.56 -14.42
C GLY A 40 -12.27 -19.32 -13.68
N HIS A 41 -13.33 -19.70 -14.38
CA HIS A 41 -14.46 -20.42 -13.77
C HIS A 41 -14.40 -21.91 -14.06
N ARG A 42 -15.07 -22.71 -13.22
CA ARG A 42 -15.33 -24.12 -13.51
C ARG A 42 -16.23 -24.21 -14.74
N LYS A 43 -15.97 -25.19 -15.62
CA LYS A 43 -16.95 -25.64 -16.60
C LYS A 43 -17.23 -27.12 -16.36
N ALA A 44 -18.50 -27.46 -16.18
CA ALA A 44 -18.92 -28.78 -15.70
C ALA A 44 -19.10 -29.82 -16.83
N ASP A 45 -19.16 -29.38 -18.08
CA ASP A 45 -19.77 -30.20 -19.14
C ASP A 45 -18.77 -31.11 -19.89
N THR A 46 -17.45 -30.87 -19.82
CA THR A 46 -16.46 -31.75 -20.47
C THR A 46 -15.04 -31.58 -19.87
N PRO A 47 -14.25 -32.67 -19.66
CA PRO A 47 -12.89 -32.57 -19.13
C PRO A 47 -11.91 -31.69 -19.93
N SER A 48 -12.07 -31.58 -21.26
CA SER A 48 -11.29 -30.67 -22.11
C SER A 48 -11.72 -29.21 -22.02
N GLN A 49 -12.90 -28.95 -21.45
CA GLN A 49 -13.39 -27.61 -21.14
C GLN A 49 -13.17 -27.24 -19.67
N ASP A 50 -12.84 -28.21 -18.81
CA ASP A 50 -12.46 -27.96 -17.42
C ASP A 50 -11.21 -27.07 -17.37
N PHE A 51 -11.22 -26.11 -16.46
CA PHE A 51 -10.16 -25.12 -16.31
C PHE A 51 -8.77 -25.77 -16.16
N TYR A 52 -8.63 -26.80 -15.31
CA TYR A 52 -7.33 -27.45 -15.13
C TYR A 52 -6.96 -28.35 -16.31
N GLY A 53 -7.94 -28.92 -16.99
CA GLY A 53 -7.74 -29.66 -18.24
C GLY A 53 -7.10 -28.77 -19.31
N ARG A 54 -7.66 -27.56 -19.50
CA ARG A 54 -7.14 -26.57 -20.46
C ARG A 54 -5.71 -26.14 -20.15
N ILE A 55 -5.39 -25.86 -18.89
CA ILE A 55 -4.02 -25.51 -18.48
C ILE A 55 -3.04 -26.67 -18.73
N THR A 56 -3.48 -27.91 -18.49
CA THR A 56 -2.65 -29.10 -18.73
C THR A 56 -2.36 -29.27 -20.23
N GLU A 57 -3.37 -29.13 -21.08
CA GLU A 57 -3.23 -29.19 -22.54
C GLU A 57 -2.35 -28.06 -23.08
N GLU A 58 -2.49 -26.86 -22.54
CA GLU A 58 -1.67 -25.70 -22.89
C GLU A 58 -0.19 -25.93 -22.54
N ALA A 59 0.10 -26.38 -21.32
CA ALA A 59 1.46 -26.69 -20.88
C ALA A 59 2.12 -27.80 -21.74
N ALA A 60 1.34 -28.82 -22.13
CA ALA A 60 1.81 -29.86 -23.04
C ALA A 60 2.12 -29.30 -24.44
N ARG A 61 1.28 -28.38 -24.94
CA ARG A 61 1.48 -27.72 -26.24
C ARG A 61 2.73 -26.86 -26.26
N GLN A 62 2.99 -26.11 -25.18
CA GLN A 62 4.17 -25.25 -25.05
C GLN A 62 5.47 -26.05 -24.94
N GLY A 63 5.40 -27.26 -24.39
CA GLY A 63 6.53 -28.20 -24.34
C GLY A 63 6.75 -29.03 -25.61
N LYS A 64 5.95 -28.83 -26.67
CA LYS A 64 6.02 -29.68 -27.87
C LYS A 64 7.40 -29.63 -28.52
N GLY A 65 7.98 -30.80 -28.76
CA GLY A 65 9.31 -30.95 -29.36
C GLY A 65 10.47 -30.98 -28.36
N THR A 66 10.22 -30.76 -27.07
CA THR A 66 11.26 -30.79 -26.01
C THR A 66 11.23 -32.08 -25.17
N GLY A 67 10.18 -32.89 -25.33
CA GLY A 67 9.98 -34.13 -24.56
C GLY A 67 9.50 -33.91 -23.11
N LYS A 68 9.19 -32.67 -22.72
CA LYS A 68 8.68 -32.29 -21.39
C LYS A 68 7.52 -31.30 -21.53
N VAL A 69 6.67 -31.16 -20.51
CA VAL A 69 5.68 -30.06 -20.43
C VAL A 69 6.39 -28.74 -20.10
N SER A 70 5.85 -27.60 -20.56
CA SER A 70 6.40 -26.27 -20.24
C SER A 70 5.33 -25.37 -19.62
N THR A 71 5.65 -24.76 -18.48
CA THR A 71 4.81 -23.79 -17.76
C THR A 71 5.45 -22.41 -17.68
N GLU A 72 6.52 -22.15 -18.43
CA GLU A 72 7.23 -20.84 -18.41
C GLU A 72 6.33 -19.69 -18.85
N HIS A 73 5.45 -19.93 -19.82
CA HIS A 73 4.46 -18.96 -20.29
C HIS A 73 3.40 -18.55 -19.24
N LEU A 74 3.30 -19.30 -18.13
CA LEU A 74 2.40 -18.98 -17.01
C LEU A 74 3.09 -18.14 -15.93
N LEU A 75 4.39 -17.88 -16.06
CA LEU A 75 5.11 -17.02 -15.13
C LEU A 75 4.78 -15.55 -15.38
N PRO A 76 4.90 -14.71 -14.32
CA PRO A 76 4.76 -13.28 -14.51
C PRO A 76 5.76 -12.77 -15.53
N THR A 77 5.28 -11.85 -16.35
CA THR A 77 6.06 -11.10 -17.33
C THR A 77 6.50 -9.76 -16.74
N ASP A 78 7.36 -9.03 -17.46
CA ASP A 78 7.73 -7.65 -17.10
C ASP A 78 6.52 -6.71 -16.96
N PHE A 79 5.41 -7.01 -17.64
CA PHE A 79 4.18 -6.26 -17.46
C PHE A 79 3.54 -6.53 -16.10
N ASP A 80 3.49 -7.79 -15.68
CA ASP A 80 2.92 -8.20 -14.39
C ASP A 80 3.72 -7.62 -13.22
N TYR A 81 5.05 -7.63 -13.30
CA TYR A 81 5.90 -7.01 -12.27
C TYR A 81 5.73 -5.49 -12.20
N ARG A 82 5.60 -4.81 -13.35
CA ARG A 82 5.31 -3.37 -13.35
C ARG A 82 3.94 -3.06 -12.77
N ARG A 83 2.93 -3.87 -13.08
CA ARG A 83 1.59 -3.76 -12.51
C ARG A 83 1.62 -3.98 -11.00
N TRP A 84 2.28 -5.03 -10.52
CA TRP A 84 2.47 -5.30 -9.09
C TRP A 84 3.10 -4.10 -8.36
N LYS A 85 4.18 -3.54 -8.91
CA LYS A 85 4.84 -2.36 -8.35
C LYS A 85 3.90 -1.15 -8.29
N ALA A 86 3.10 -0.94 -9.33
CA ALA A 86 2.12 0.15 -9.35
C ALA A 86 1.01 -0.07 -8.30
N GLU A 87 0.47 -1.28 -8.19
CA GLU A 87 -0.53 -1.64 -7.17
C GLU A 87 0.03 -1.47 -5.76
N LEU A 88 1.25 -1.94 -5.51
CA LEU A 88 1.92 -1.79 -4.21
C LEU A 88 2.17 -0.32 -3.86
N ALA A 89 2.57 0.51 -4.83
CA ALA A 89 2.73 1.94 -4.64
C ALA A 89 1.40 2.62 -4.28
N THR A 90 0.31 2.29 -4.98
CA THR A 90 -1.03 2.80 -4.67
C THR A 90 -1.47 2.41 -3.26
N LEU A 91 -1.34 1.13 -2.89
CA LEU A 91 -1.68 0.64 -1.55
C LEU A 91 -0.83 1.33 -0.46
N SER A 92 0.44 1.60 -0.75
CA SER A 92 1.32 2.33 0.17
C SER A 92 0.84 3.76 0.38
N ILE A 93 0.48 4.46 -0.70
CA ILE A 93 -0.07 5.82 -0.65
C ILE A 93 -1.37 5.85 0.17
N GLU A 94 -2.29 4.92 -0.08
CA GLU A 94 -3.55 4.81 0.66
C GLU A 94 -3.31 4.54 2.15
N SER A 95 -2.37 3.65 2.48
CA SER A 95 -1.98 3.36 3.86
C SER A 95 -1.39 4.58 4.57
N ILE A 96 -0.53 5.35 3.89
CA ILE A 96 0.02 6.60 4.44
C ILE A 96 -1.09 7.62 4.68
N HIS A 97 -2.01 7.78 3.73
CA HIS A 97 -3.17 8.66 3.91
C HIS A 97 -3.96 8.30 5.16
N GLN A 98 -4.25 7.01 5.36
CA GLN A 98 -4.98 6.55 6.54
C GLN A 98 -4.20 6.85 7.83
N VAL A 99 -2.92 6.47 7.89
CA VAL A 99 -2.08 6.67 9.08
C VAL A 99 -1.95 8.15 9.45
N VAL A 100 -1.69 9.02 8.47
CA VAL A 100 -1.57 10.47 8.70
C VAL A 100 -2.86 11.05 9.26
N ARG A 101 -4.00 10.69 8.65
CA ARG A 101 -5.32 11.17 9.09
C ARG A 101 -5.64 10.70 10.50
N GLU A 102 -5.33 9.44 10.79
CA GLU A 102 -5.53 8.86 12.12
C GLU A 102 -4.72 9.58 13.20
N VAL A 103 -3.41 9.83 12.98
CA VAL A 103 -2.60 10.54 13.98
C VAL A 103 -3.06 11.98 14.18
N ILE A 104 -3.57 12.64 13.13
CA ILE A 104 -4.15 13.99 13.23
C ILE A 104 -5.45 13.95 14.04
N ALA A 105 -6.36 13.02 13.73
CA ALA A 105 -7.64 12.90 14.42
C ALA A 105 -7.44 12.61 15.92
N ARG A 106 -6.57 11.66 16.27
CA ARG A 106 -6.21 11.37 17.67
C ARG A 106 -5.66 12.61 18.37
N SER A 107 -4.79 13.37 17.70
CA SER A 107 -4.24 14.60 18.25
C SER A 107 -5.30 15.70 18.40
N ALA A 108 -6.26 15.80 17.48
CA ALA A 108 -7.34 16.77 17.56
C ALA A 108 -8.22 16.56 18.81
N LEU A 109 -8.35 15.31 19.26
CA LEU A 109 -9.15 14.94 20.42
C LEU A 109 -8.46 15.28 21.76
N ASP A 110 -7.14 15.13 21.88
CA ASP A 110 -6.43 15.30 23.15
C ASP A 110 -5.31 16.35 23.17
N GLY A 111 -5.00 16.96 22.03
CA GLY A 111 -3.99 18.00 21.83
C GLY A 111 -2.54 17.50 21.91
N LYS A 112 -2.30 16.19 22.03
CA LYS A 112 -0.95 15.61 22.19
C LYS A 112 -0.33 15.25 20.85
N LEU A 113 0.99 15.12 20.83
CA LEU A 113 1.69 14.53 19.70
C LEU A 113 1.37 13.03 19.64
N TRP A 114 0.82 12.59 18.50
CA TRP A 114 0.64 11.18 18.18
C TRP A 114 1.61 10.79 17.07
N THR A 115 2.18 9.59 17.18
CA THR A 115 3.13 9.05 16.21
C THR A 115 2.73 7.65 15.77
N ALA A 116 3.00 7.31 14.51
CA ALA A 116 2.80 6.00 13.93
C ALA A 116 3.97 5.63 13.02
N GLY A 117 4.33 4.34 13.02
CA GLY A 117 5.35 3.80 12.14
C GLY A 117 4.74 3.34 10.82
N VAL A 118 5.39 3.68 9.71
CA VAL A 118 5.14 3.11 8.38
C VAL A 118 6.47 2.55 7.84
N PRO A 119 6.49 1.66 6.85
CA PRO A 119 7.75 1.09 6.35
C PRO A 119 8.75 2.18 5.94
N GLY A 120 9.87 2.28 6.68
CA GLY A 120 10.94 3.24 6.43
C GLY A 120 10.76 4.63 7.08
N TYR A 121 9.64 4.91 7.74
CA TYR A 121 9.35 6.23 8.32
C TYR A 121 8.59 6.15 9.65
N THR A 122 8.77 7.18 10.47
CA THR A 122 7.85 7.49 11.58
C THR A 122 7.18 8.82 11.29
N ILE A 123 5.86 8.84 11.34
CA ILE A 123 5.03 10.02 11.10
C ILE A 123 4.41 10.44 12.42
N GLY A 124 4.47 11.72 12.76
CA GLY A 124 3.75 12.28 13.89
C GLY A 124 2.94 13.51 13.51
N ALA A 125 1.86 13.75 14.27
CA ALA A 125 1.04 14.93 14.12
C ALA A 125 0.62 15.50 15.48
N GLN A 126 0.57 16.84 15.55
CA GLN A 126 0.02 17.57 16.68
C GLN A 126 -0.95 18.67 16.22
N VAL A 127 -2.17 18.63 16.73
CA VAL A 127 -3.19 19.67 16.55
C VAL A 127 -3.31 20.46 17.85
N ARG A 128 -3.26 21.79 17.76
CA ARG A 128 -3.56 22.69 18.89
C ARG A 128 -4.40 23.85 18.44
N ARG A 129 -5.33 24.26 19.30
CA ARG A 129 -6.10 25.49 19.10
C ARG A 129 -5.36 26.68 19.71
N ILE A 130 -5.07 27.70 18.89
CA ILE A 130 -4.40 28.93 19.30
C ILE A 130 -5.20 30.10 18.72
N GLU A 131 -5.62 31.04 19.57
CA GLU A 131 -6.34 32.27 19.17
C GLU A 131 -7.59 32.08 18.30
N GLY A 132 -8.21 30.89 18.38
CA GLY A 132 -9.43 30.57 17.62
C GLY A 132 -9.17 29.68 16.40
N ASP A 133 -7.93 29.61 15.93
CA ASP A 133 -7.50 28.78 14.82
C ASP A 133 -6.92 27.44 15.29
N SER A 134 -7.02 26.41 14.45
CA SER A 134 -6.43 25.10 14.70
C SER A 134 -5.13 24.97 13.93
N TYR A 135 -4.02 24.94 14.65
CA TYR A 135 -2.69 24.75 14.09
C TYR A 135 -2.37 23.26 14.07
N LEU A 136 -1.89 22.79 12.93
CA LEU A 136 -1.43 21.43 12.72
C LEU A 136 0.07 21.47 12.45
N ALA A 137 0.84 20.67 13.20
CA ALA A 137 2.21 20.34 12.88
C ALA A 137 2.30 18.85 12.54
N ILE A 138 2.96 18.51 11.43
CA ILE A 138 3.31 17.16 11.03
C ILE A 138 4.83 17.01 11.09
N CYS A 139 5.31 15.99 11.78
CA CYS A 139 6.72 15.60 11.76
C CYS A 139 6.91 14.26 11.05
N ALA A 140 8.00 14.14 10.31
CA ALA A 140 8.39 12.90 9.67
C ALA A 140 9.88 12.62 9.93
N GLU A 141 10.19 11.40 10.33
CA GLU A 141 11.54 10.89 10.55
C GLU A 141 11.77 9.68 9.63
N GLY A 142 12.92 9.62 8.96
CA GLY A 142 13.27 8.53 8.04
C GLY A 142 14.10 8.98 6.84
N TYR A 143 14.19 8.13 5.83
CA TYR A 143 14.91 8.47 4.59
C TYR A 143 14.18 9.57 3.82
N TYR A 144 14.86 10.65 3.44
CA TYR A 144 14.18 11.78 2.81
C TYR A 144 13.86 11.53 1.32
N ASP A 145 12.60 11.21 1.02
CA ASP A 145 12.02 11.24 -0.33
C ASP A 145 11.00 12.40 -0.45
N PRO A 146 11.25 13.40 -1.31
CA PRO A 146 10.33 14.50 -1.54
C PRO A 146 8.92 14.06 -1.96
N ASN A 147 8.79 12.94 -2.68
CA ASN A 147 7.48 12.41 -3.07
C ASN A 147 6.71 11.91 -1.86
N MET A 148 7.40 11.28 -0.91
CA MET A 148 6.79 10.79 0.33
C MET A 148 6.28 11.95 1.19
N VAL A 149 7.09 13.01 1.33
CA VAL A 149 6.65 14.23 2.03
C VAL A 149 5.41 14.81 1.37
N ALA A 150 5.37 14.88 0.04
CA ALA A 150 4.19 15.36 -0.67
C ALA A 150 2.95 14.50 -0.38
N VAL A 151 3.08 13.17 -0.36
CA VAL A 151 1.98 12.25 -0.01
C VAL A 151 1.51 12.49 1.43
N ILE A 152 2.43 12.62 2.39
CA ILE A 152 2.11 12.90 3.79
C ILE A 152 1.32 14.21 3.92
N LEU A 153 1.83 15.31 3.36
CA LEU A 153 1.19 16.61 3.47
C LEU A 153 -0.15 16.66 2.71
N HIS A 154 -0.26 15.98 1.56
CA HIS A 154 -1.50 15.85 0.79
C HIS A 154 -2.56 14.97 1.46
N SER A 155 -2.19 14.24 2.51
CA SER A 155 -3.16 13.45 3.29
C SER A 155 -4.15 14.31 4.05
N VAL A 156 -3.78 15.56 4.33
CA VAL A 156 -4.62 16.52 5.04
C VAL A 156 -5.61 17.15 4.08
N PRO A 157 -6.92 16.98 4.32
CA PRO A 157 -7.93 17.48 3.40
C PRO A 157 -8.04 19.00 3.42
N ASP A 158 -8.39 19.57 2.27
CA ASP A 158 -8.70 20.99 2.09
C ASP A 158 -7.56 21.96 2.50
N VAL A 159 -6.31 21.48 2.59
CA VAL A 159 -5.09 22.29 2.79
C VAL A 159 -4.29 22.32 1.48
N ASN A 160 -3.91 23.50 0.99
CA ASN A 160 -3.11 23.58 -0.24
C ASN A 160 -1.64 23.28 0.05
N ALA A 161 -0.93 22.79 -0.96
CA ALA A 161 0.50 22.50 -0.85
C ALA A 161 1.34 23.73 -0.45
N GLU A 162 0.91 24.92 -0.88
CA GLU A 162 1.60 26.20 -0.60
C GLU A 162 1.35 26.73 0.82
N ASP A 163 0.33 26.21 1.52
CA ASP A 163 -0.03 26.63 2.88
C ASP A 163 0.83 25.92 3.95
N TRP A 164 1.70 25.00 3.54
CA TRP A 164 2.62 24.30 4.42
C TRP A 164 3.92 25.08 4.59
N LEU A 165 4.29 25.34 5.84
CA LEU A 165 5.53 26.02 6.19
C LEU A 165 6.52 25.01 6.78
N PRO A 166 7.76 24.93 6.27
CA PRO A 166 8.80 24.13 6.91
C PRO A 166 9.24 24.82 8.21
N GLU A 167 9.32 24.05 9.29
CA GLU A 167 9.64 24.56 10.63
C GLU A 167 11.02 24.04 11.06
N PRO A 168 12.10 24.83 10.89
CA PRO A 168 13.44 24.43 11.30
C PRO A 168 13.65 24.47 12.82
N GLY A 169 12.66 24.97 13.57
CA GLY A 169 12.70 25.14 15.02
C GLY A 169 11.55 24.42 15.73
N GLU A 170 11.40 24.70 17.03
CA GLU A 170 10.30 24.13 17.80
C GLU A 170 8.95 24.74 17.40
N VAL A 171 7.96 23.89 17.11
CA VAL A 171 6.59 24.31 16.74
C VAL A 171 5.57 23.44 17.47
N LEU A 172 4.57 24.04 18.10
CA LEU A 172 3.53 23.37 18.92
C LEU A 172 4.08 22.45 20.04
N GLY A 173 5.35 22.59 20.43
CA GLY A 173 6.04 21.72 21.39
C GLY A 173 6.74 20.51 20.75
N ILE A 174 6.74 20.41 19.42
CA ILE A 174 7.56 19.47 18.66
C ILE A 174 8.91 20.13 18.42
N LYS A 175 9.96 19.57 19.00
CA LYS A 175 11.34 19.96 18.73
C LYS A 175 11.92 18.99 17.69
N PRO A 176 12.27 19.45 16.48
CA PRO A 176 12.85 18.58 15.45
C PRO A 176 14.13 17.91 15.95
N ASP A 177 14.21 16.58 15.83
CA ASP A 177 15.45 15.82 16.04
C ASP A 177 16.30 15.72 14.74
N LEU A 178 17.53 15.24 14.84
CA LEU A 178 18.42 15.06 13.70
C LEU A 178 17.79 14.14 12.64
N GLY A 179 17.61 14.66 11.43
CA GLY A 179 16.98 13.92 10.32
C GLY A 179 15.45 13.95 10.34
N GLN A 180 14.84 14.62 11.30
CA GLN A 180 13.41 14.88 11.33
C GLN A 180 13.09 16.20 10.64
N ILE A 181 11.98 16.23 9.93
CA ILE A 181 11.45 17.45 9.32
C ILE A 181 10.06 17.69 9.88
N VAL A 182 9.76 18.96 10.17
CA VAL A 182 8.47 19.39 10.67
C VAL A 182 7.89 20.40 9.70
N PHE A 183 6.61 20.22 9.37
CA PHE A 183 5.81 21.17 8.62
C PHE A 183 4.63 21.61 9.47
N SER A 184 4.26 22.88 9.38
CA SER A 184 3.10 23.43 10.06
C SER A 184 2.13 24.10 9.09
N THR A 185 0.87 24.16 9.47
CA THR A 185 -0.18 24.90 8.75
C THR A 185 -1.35 25.20 9.69
N ILE A 186 -2.30 26.00 9.22
CA ILE A 186 -3.61 26.17 9.85
C ILE A 186 -4.59 25.22 9.16
N ILE A 187 -5.13 24.26 9.90
CA ILE A 187 -6.11 23.32 9.36
C ILE A 187 -7.52 23.95 9.35
N PRO A 188 -8.23 23.96 8.21
CA PRO A 188 -9.59 24.46 8.16
C PRO A 188 -10.52 23.69 9.12
N PRO A 189 -11.48 24.35 9.80
CA PRO A 189 -12.38 23.67 10.73
C PRO A 189 -13.18 22.52 10.09
N ARG A 190 -13.57 22.68 8.82
CA ARG A 190 -14.27 21.64 8.06
C ARG A 190 -13.39 20.41 7.80
N ALA A 191 -12.13 20.63 7.46
CA ALA A 191 -11.15 19.56 7.25
C ALA A 191 -10.93 18.78 8.55
N LEU A 192 -10.73 19.50 9.65
CA LEU A 192 -10.51 18.90 10.96
C LEU A 192 -11.74 18.10 11.44
N ALA A 193 -12.95 18.64 11.28
CA ALA A 193 -14.18 17.93 11.62
C ALA A 193 -14.30 16.62 10.83
N ARG A 194 -14.06 16.64 9.51
CA ARG A 194 -14.08 15.43 8.68
C ARG A 194 -13.09 14.37 9.16
N LEU A 195 -11.88 14.76 9.55
CA LEU A 195 -10.88 13.82 10.06
C LEU A 195 -11.32 13.14 11.36
N ILE A 196 -12.01 13.88 12.24
CA ILE A 196 -12.55 13.34 13.49
C ILE A 196 -13.71 12.39 13.20
N ASP A 197 -14.67 12.82 12.37
CA ASP A 197 -15.84 12.03 12.00
C ASP A 197 -15.43 10.70 11.33
N ASP A 198 -14.55 10.75 10.33
CA ASP A 198 -14.03 9.56 9.63
C ASP A 198 -13.36 8.59 10.61
N PHE A 199 -12.61 9.11 11.59
CA PHE A 199 -11.94 8.30 12.61
C PHE A 199 -12.94 7.64 13.58
N GLU A 200 -13.96 8.37 14.04
CA GLU A 200 -14.98 7.82 14.94
C GLU A 200 -15.80 6.71 14.26
N ASP A 201 -16.14 6.88 12.97
CA ASP A 201 -16.85 5.88 12.17
C ASP A 201 -16.04 4.58 11.98
N GLU A 202 -14.72 4.69 11.76
CA GLU A 202 -13.81 3.54 11.67
C GLU A 202 -13.70 2.79 13.01
N GLN A 203 -13.62 3.52 14.13
CA GLN A 203 -13.59 2.91 15.46
C GLN A 203 -14.91 2.22 15.83
N ALA A 204 -16.05 2.74 15.36
CA ALA A 204 -17.36 2.12 15.58
C ALA A 204 -17.60 0.85 14.75
N SER A 205 -16.86 0.68 13.65
CA SER A 205 -16.97 -0.46 12.73
C SER A 205 -15.99 -1.61 13.03
N SER A 206 -15.08 -1.42 14.00
CA SER A 206 -14.02 -2.36 14.41
C SER A 206 -14.40 -3.15 15.66
#